data_AF-A0A948S7E7-F1
#
_entry.id   AF-A0A948S7E7-F1
#
_cell.length_a   1.000
_cell.length_b   1.000
_cell.length_c   1.000
_cell.angle_alpha   90.00
_cell.angle_beta   90.00
_cell.angle_gamma   90.00
#
_symmetry.space_group_name_H-M   'P 1'
#
loop_
_entity.id
_entity.type
_entity.pdbx_description
1 polymer ?
#
loop_
_entity_poly.entity_id
_entity_poly.type
_entity_poly.pdbx_seq_one_letter_code
_entity_poly.pdbx_strand_id
1 'polypeptide(L)'
;MVKELEELLARPGQRIKPRLAKFLPWLKSQQLAAGRGIRLIKSETGTVIKAAVPTQTFVGAFYVTPVNDNELIVGAGYVNGIEPTIDGVKISGKAGDSPPTLPMPSEFNDGRAWVYVEVTINEATKRIDEKNPEAVIMVTGGTAATDDKFKGRHPVAMLIKLKNGSIGARQISYFSLRHAFRDNRHFFIPA
;
A
#
# COMPACT_ATOMS: atom_id res chain seq x y z
N MET A 1 29.03 -12.63 -27.08
CA MET A 1 28.28 -12.14 -25.91
C MET A 1 29.24 -11.25 -25.14
N VAL A 2 28.92 -9.97 -24.93
CA VAL A 2 29.82 -9.03 -24.25
C VAL A 2 29.94 -9.44 -22.79
N LYS A 3 31.16 -9.65 -22.29
CA LYS A 3 31.41 -10.11 -20.91
C LYS A 3 31.73 -8.95 -19.97
N GLU A 4 32.47 -7.95 -20.44
CA GLU A 4 32.98 -6.84 -19.63
C GLU A 4 32.51 -5.47 -20.16
N LEU A 5 32.27 -4.52 -19.25
CA LEU A 5 31.80 -3.16 -19.56
C LEU A 5 32.76 -2.41 -20.51
N GLU A 6 34.04 -2.73 -20.45
CA GLU A 6 35.11 -2.12 -21.25
C GLU A 6 34.94 -2.38 -22.76
N GLU A 7 34.27 -3.46 -23.15
CA GLU A 7 33.95 -3.79 -24.54
C GLU A 7 32.86 -2.87 -25.14
N LEU A 8 32.16 -2.10 -24.30
CA LEU A 8 31.10 -1.17 -24.70
C LEU A 8 31.59 0.27 -24.81
N LEU A 9 32.77 0.58 -24.24
CA LEU A 9 33.34 1.92 -24.27
C LEU A 9 33.85 2.28 -25.68
N ALA A 10 33.35 3.38 -26.22
CA ALA A 10 33.87 3.97 -27.45
C ALA A 10 35.03 4.93 -27.10
N ARG A 11 36.16 4.79 -27.78
CA ARG A 11 37.26 5.76 -27.68
C ARG A 11 36.97 6.97 -28.58
N PRO A 12 37.56 8.15 -28.30
CA PRO A 12 37.48 9.30 -29.19
C PRO A 12 37.86 8.91 -30.63
N GLY A 13 37.03 9.30 -31.60
CA GLY A 13 37.19 8.97 -33.02
C GLY A 13 36.60 7.63 -33.48
N GLN A 14 36.12 6.77 -32.58
CA GLN A 14 35.44 5.53 -32.97
C GLN A 14 33.94 5.73 -33.25
N ARG A 15 33.41 4.96 -34.20
CA ARG A 15 31.98 4.95 -34.52
C ARG A 15 31.19 4.40 -33.32
N ILE A 16 30.26 5.20 -32.79
CA ILE A 16 29.46 4.87 -31.60
C ILE A 16 28.33 3.86 -31.87
N LYS A 17 27.74 3.87 -33.09
CA LYS A 17 26.60 3.01 -33.46
C LYS A 17 26.81 1.51 -33.19
N PRO A 18 27.93 0.88 -33.60
CA PRO A 18 28.19 -0.53 -33.32
C PRO A 18 28.34 -0.86 -31.84
N ARG A 19 28.80 0.10 -31.02
CA ARG A 19 28.90 -0.05 -29.56
C ARG A 19 27.53 0.04 -28.91
N LEU A 20 26.70 1.01 -29.32
CA LEU A 20 25.32 1.17 -28.87
C LEU A 20 24.47 -0.07 -29.16
N ALA A 21 24.65 -0.68 -30.35
CA ALA A 21 23.95 -1.90 -30.73
C ALA A 21 24.30 -3.11 -29.84
N LYS A 22 25.51 -3.14 -29.27
CA LYS A 22 25.96 -4.16 -28.31
C LYS A 22 25.59 -3.84 -26.87
N PHE A 23 25.44 -2.55 -26.55
CA PHE A 23 25.06 -2.07 -25.23
C PHE A 23 23.65 -2.52 -24.84
N LEU A 24 22.66 -2.42 -25.75
CA LEU A 24 21.27 -2.78 -25.44
C LEU A 24 21.09 -4.26 -25.04
N PRO A 25 21.65 -5.26 -25.76
CA PRO A 25 21.62 -6.65 -25.33
C PRO A 25 22.38 -6.90 -24.02
N TRP A 26 23.54 -6.25 -23.83
CA TRP A 26 24.32 -6.38 -22.60
C TRP A 26 23.58 -5.81 -21.38
N LEU A 27 22.91 -4.66 -21.54
CA LEU A 27 22.09 -4.06 -20.49
C LEU A 27 20.91 -4.97 -20.13
N LYS A 28 20.28 -5.59 -21.13
CA LYS A 28 19.19 -6.56 -20.94
C LYS A 28 19.66 -7.87 -20.28
N SER A 29 20.93 -8.24 -20.44
CA SER A 29 21.49 -9.44 -19.80
C SER A 29 21.95 -9.21 -18.37
N GLN A 30 22.05 -7.95 -17.92
CA GLN A 30 22.37 -7.68 -16.52
C GLN A 30 21.20 -8.11 -15.63
N GLN A 31 21.46 -8.99 -14.67
CA GLN A 31 20.48 -9.26 -13.62
C GLN A 31 20.37 -8.03 -12.72
N LEU A 32 19.19 -7.43 -12.70
CA LEU A 32 18.85 -6.45 -11.68
C LEU A 32 18.66 -7.21 -10.37
N ALA A 33 19.59 -7.02 -9.43
CA ALA A 33 19.42 -7.51 -8.07
C ALA A 33 18.48 -6.56 -7.32
N ALA A 34 17.39 -7.10 -6.77
CA ALA A 34 16.51 -6.36 -5.88
C ALA A 34 17.16 -6.24 -4.50
N GLY A 35 17.55 -5.02 -4.11
CA GLY A 35 17.97 -4.73 -2.74
C GLY A 35 16.78 -4.74 -1.76
N ARG A 36 17.06 -4.61 -0.45
CA ARG A 36 16.01 -4.42 0.57
C ARG A 36 15.09 -3.25 0.17
N GLY A 37 13.78 -3.48 0.16
CA GLY A 37 12.79 -2.48 -0.22
C GLY A 37 12.66 -2.23 -1.72
N ILE A 38 13.25 -3.06 -2.58
CA ILE A 38 13.01 -3.00 -4.03
C ILE A 38 12.27 -4.27 -4.45
N ARG A 39 11.16 -4.13 -5.18
CA ARG A 39 10.43 -5.25 -5.79
C ARG A 39 10.52 -5.15 -7.30
N LEU A 40 10.83 -6.27 -7.94
CA LEU A 40 10.89 -6.41 -9.39
C LEU A 40 9.63 -7.15 -9.86
N ILE A 41 8.83 -6.51 -10.69
CA ILE A 41 7.62 -7.10 -11.29
C ILE A 41 7.92 -7.35 -12.75
N LYS A 42 8.04 -8.61 -13.16
CA LYS A 42 8.23 -8.97 -14.57
C LYS A 42 6.87 -9.00 -15.29
N SER A 43 6.80 -8.36 -16.45
CA SER A 43 5.66 -8.39 -17.36
C SER A 43 6.12 -8.75 -18.78
N GLU A 44 5.19 -9.03 -19.68
CA GLU A 44 5.47 -9.30 -21.09
C GLU A 44 6.18 -8.14 -21.80
N THR A 45 5.99 -6.91 -21.32
CA THR A 45 6.59 -5.70 -21.90
C THR A 45 7.92 -5.29 -21.25
N GLY A 46 8.31 -5.93 -20.15
CA GLY A 46 9.55 -5.65 -19.43
C GLY A 46 9.44 -5.80 -17.91
N THR A 47 10.51 -5.46 -17.21
CA THR A 47 10.59 -5.51 -15.75
C THR A 47 10.29 -4.13 -15.17
N VAL A 48 9.22 -4.01 -14.39
CA VAL A 48 8.92 -2.82 -13.59
C VAL A 48 9.69 -2.92 -12.28
N ILE A 49 10.49 -1.89 -12.00
CA ILE A 49 11.21 -1.75 -10.74
C ILE A 49 10.36 -0.86 -9.84
N LYS A 50 9.80 -1.42 -8.75
CA LYS A 50 9.13 -0.64 -7.71
C LYS A 50 10.03 -0.58 -6.49
N ALA A 51 10.50 0.62 -6.15
CA ALA A 51 11.06 0.85 -4.82
C ALA A 51 9.89 0.97 -3.84
N ALA A 52 9.79 0.06 -2.88
CA ALA A 52 9.12 0.30 -1.61
C ALA A 52 9.98 1.30 -0.84
N VAL A 53 9.89 2.57 -1.24
CA VAL A 53 10.42 3.68 -0.44
C VAL A 53 9.74 3.55 0.93
N PRO A 54 10.48 3.55 2.05
CA PRO A 54 9.85 3.65 3.37
C PRO A 54 8.95 4.86 3.32
N THR A 55 7.65 4.69 3.57
CA THR A 55 6.68 5.79 3.55
C THR A 55 7.15 6.84 4.55
N GLN A 56 7.83 7.87 4.08
CA GLN A 56 8.04 9.09 4.84
C GLN A 56 6.96 10.08 4.39
N THR A 57 5.75 9.77 4.82
CA THR A 57 4.55 10.58 4.59
C THR A 57 3.85 10.64 5.92
N PHE A 58 4.14 11.71 6.68
CA PHE A 58 3.58 12.06 7.99
C PHE A 58 3.27 10.86 8.90
N VAL A 59 4.13 10.62 9.90
CA VAL A 59 3.81 9.68 11.00
C VAL A 59 2.42 10.05 11.55
N GLY A 60 1.47 9.11 11.49
CA GLY A 60 0.07 9.35 11.85
C GLY A 60 -0.91 9.41 10.68
N ALA A 61 -0.50 9.24 9.43
CA ALA A 61 -1.37 9.22 8.25
C ALA A 61 -1.69 7.80 7.74
N PHE A 62 -2.97 7.50 7.51
CA PHE A 62 -3.45 6.27 6.84
C PHE A 62 -3.17 6.25 5.34
N TYR A 63 -1.90 6.40 4.94
CA TYR A 63 -1.51 6.48 3.54
C TYR A 63 -1.47 5.08 2.89
N VAL A 64 -2.33 4.84 1.90
CA VAL A 64 -2.45 3.53 1.23
C VAL A 64 -1.60 3.47 -0.04
N THR A 65 -0.72 2.48 -0.15
CA THR A 65 0.13 2.26 -1.32
C THR A 65 -0.08 0.87 -1.91
N PRO A 66 -0.54 0.76 -3.19
CA PRO A 66 -0.57 -0.53 -3.89
C PRO A 66 0.84 -1.03 -4.19
N VAL A 67 1.19 -2.19 -3.63
CA VAL A 67 2.51 -2.82 -3.82
C VAL A 67 2.54 -3.57 -5.14
N ASN A 68 1.54 -4.42 -5.34
CA ASN A 68 1.30 -5.21 -6.54
C ASN A 68 -0.22 -5.31 -6.77
N ASP A 69 -0.66 -6.23 -7.61
CA ASP A 69 -2.08 -6.40 -7.95
C ASP A 69 -2.90 -7.10 -6.84
N ASN A 70 -2.22 -7.64 -5.82
CA ASN A 70 -2.81 -8.47 -4.76
C ASN A 70 -2.67 -7.87 -3.36
N GLU A 71 -1.79 -6.89 -3.15
CA GLU A 71 -1.39 -6.41 -1.83
C GLU A 71 -1.28 -4.88 -1.76
N LEU A 72 -1.70 -4.35 -0.62
CA LEU A 72 -1.64 -2.95 -0.23
C LEU A 72 -0.79 -2.81 1.03
N ILE A 73 -0.04 -1.71 1.14
CA ILE A 73 0.57 -1.27 2.40
C ILE A 73 -0.22 -0.06 2.90
N VAL A 74 -0.47 -0.02 4.20
CA VAL A 74 -1.09 1.12 4.89
C VAL A 74 -0.04 1.77 5.78
N GLY A 75 0.15 3.08 5.64
CA GLY A 75 1.02 3.88 6.49
C GLY A 75 0.51 3.96 7.93
N ALA A 76 1.42 4.24 8.86
CA ALA A 76 1.11 4.30 10.29
C ALA A 76 0.10 5.41 10.61
N GLY A 77 -0.99 5.06 11.30
CA GLY A 77 -2.04 5.95 11.78
C GLY A 77 -2.73 5.35 13.00
N TYR A 78 -3.48 6.17 13.72
CA TYR A 78 -4.14 5.77 14.97
C TYR A 78 -5.63 6.13 14.96
N VAL A 79 -6.44 5.38 15.70
CA VAL A 79 -7.82 5.73 16.04
C VAL A 79 -7.95 5.80 17.55
N ASN A 80 -8.24 6.98 18.11
CA ASN A 80 -8.26 7.20 19.57
C ASN A 80 -6.96 6.74 20.27
N GLY A 81 -5.80 6.89 19.61
CA GLY A 81 -4.51 6.43 20.13
C GLY A 81 -4.24 4.92 19.97
N ILE A 82 -5.22 4.17 19.46
CA ILE A 82 -5.09 2.73 19.17
C ILE A 82 -4.58 2.58 17.74
N GLU A 83 -3.51 1.81 17.58
CA GLU A 83 -2.98 1.48 16.26
C GLU A 83 -3.80 0.34 15.64
N PRO A 84 -4.34 0.51 14.42
CA PRO A 84 -5.09 -0.55 13.77
C PRO A 84 -4.22 -1.77 13.47
N THR A 85 -4.88 -2.91 13.30
CA THR A 85 -4.23 -4.17 12.91
C THR A 85 -4.68 -4.64 11.53
N ILE A 86 -3.86 -5.50 10.91
CA ILE A 86 -4.15 -6.33 9.75
C ILE A 86 -3.88 -7.75 10.19
N ASP A 87 -4.90 -8.61 10.18
CA ASP A 87 -4.82 -10.02 10.63
C ASP A 87 -4.13 -10.15 12.01
N GLY A 88 -4.54 -9.31 12.97
CA GLY A 88 -3.99 -9.29 14.33
C GLY A 88 -2.60 -8.66 14.49
N VAL A 89 -1.96 -8.20 13.41
CA VAL A 89 -0.65 -7.54 13.44
C VAL A 89 -0.81 -6.04 13.25
N LYS A 90 -0.21 -5.23 14.13
CA LYS A 90 -0.21 -3.77 14.01
C LYS A 90 0.30 -3.30 12.66
N ILE A 91 -0.30 -2.26 12.08
CA ILE A 91 0.06 -1.75 10.75
C ILE A 91 1.51 -1.26 10.63
N SER A 92 2.16 -0.81 11.72
CA SER A 92 3.60 -0.52 11.72
C SER A 92 4.48 -1.77 11.63
N GLY A 93 3.91 -2.96 11.81
CA GLY A 93 4.63 -4.22 11.86
C GLY A 93 5.48 -4.36 13.12
N LYS A 94 6.52 -5.19 13.03
CA LYS A 94 7.55 -5.33 14.07
C LYS A 94 8.83 -4.65 13.60
N ALA A 95 9.59 -4.10 14.55
CA ALA A 95 10.86 -3.46 14.24
C ALA A 95 11.81 -4.46 13.56
N GLY A 96 12.24 -4.14 12.33
CA GLY A 96 13.14 -4.99 11.53
C GLY A 96 12.44 -5.91 10.53
N ASP A 97 11.12 -6.07 10.63
CA ASP A 97 10.31 -6.86 9.70
C ASP A 97 9.69 -5.97 8.61
N SER A 98 9.19 -6.61 7.55
CA SER A 98 8.36 -5.90 6.57
C SER A 98 7.00 -5.53 7.19
N PRO A 99 6.43 -4.35 6.90
CA PRO A 99 5.07 -4.01 7.33
C PRO A 99 4.07 -5.05 6.85
N PRO A 100 3.01 -5.35 7.63
CA PRO A 100 1.94 -6.23 7.17
C PRO A 100 1.26 -5.64 5.93
N THR A 101 0.80 -6.54 5.06
CA THR A 101 0.11 -6.19 3.82
C THR A 101 -1.37 -6.48 3.95
N LEU A 102 -2.19 -5.53 3.51
CA LEU A 102 -3.64 -5.72 3.41
C LEU A 102 -3.97 -6.33 2.04
N PRO A 103 -4.79 -7.39 1.95
CA PRO A 103 -5.15 -7.99 0.68
C PRO A 103 -5.97 -7.03 -0.18
N MET A 104 -5.70 -7.02 -1.49
CA MET A 104 -6.49 -6.31 -2.48
C MET A 104 -7.94 -6.82 -2.43
N PRO A 105 -8.95 -5.93 -2.52
CA PRO A 105 -10.33 -6.38 -2.56
C PRO A 105 -10.55 -7.29 -3.77
N SER A 106 -11.30 -8.37 -3.54
CA SER A 106 -11.71 -9.31 -4.59
C SER A 106 -12.64 -8.67 -5.62
N GLU A 107 -13.34 -7.60 -5.25
CA GLU A 107 -14.35 -6.94 -6.08
C GLU A 107 -14.13 -5.43 -6.16
N PHE A 108 -14.26 -4.91 -7.38
CA PHE A 108 -14.31 -3.48 -7.67
C PHE A 108 -15.69 -3.15 -8.22
N ASN A 109 -16.46 -2.34 -7.50
CA ASN A 109 -17.75 -1.84 -7.95
C ASN A 109 -17.53 -0.59 -8.83
N ASP A 110 -17.97 -0.65 -10.08
CA ASP A 110 -17.72 0.39 -11.09
C ASP A 110 -16.24 0.79 -11.21
N GLY A 111 -15.34 -0.20 -11.12
CA GLY A 111 -13.90 0.00 -11.16
C GLY A 111 -13.32 0.67 -9.92
N ARG A 112 -14.08 0.76 -8.83
CA ARG A 112 -13.67 1.35 -7.56
C ARG A 112 -13.77 0.32 -6.44
N ALA A 113 -12.84 0.41 -5.50
CA ALA A 113 -12.93 -0.25 -4.22
C ALA A 113 -12.37 0.67 -3.16
N TRP A 114 -12.45 0.28 -1.89
CA TRP A 114 -12.10 1.15 -0.78
C TRP A 114 -11.28 0.41 0.25
N VAL A 115 -10.42 1.17 0.91
CA VAL A 115 -9.73 0.77 2.13
C VAL A 115 -10.37 1.50 3.28
N TYR A 116 -10.75 0.76 4.30
CA TYR A 116 -11.43 1.26 5.50
C TYR A 116 -10.57 1.03 6.73
N VAL A 117 -10.71 1.93 7.68
CA VAL A 117 -10.56 1.56 9.08
C VAL A 117 -11.94 1.14 9.61
N GLU A 118 -12.02 -0.04 10.19
CA GLU A 118 -13.21 -0.55 10.87
C GLU A 118 -13.00 -0.47 12.38
N VAL A 119 -13.96 0.10 13.09
CA VAL A 119 -13.97 0.19 14.54
C VAL A 119 -15.14 -0.59 15.09
N THR A 120 -14.85 -1.59 15.90
CA THR A 120 -15.83 -2.33 16.68
C THR A 120 -15.94 -1.76 18.08
N ILE A 121 -17.16 -1.48 18.53
CA ILE A 121 -17.43 -1.02 19.91
C ILE A 121 -18.02 -2.14 20.75
N ASN A 122 -17.69 -2.13 22.04
CA ASN A 122 -18.30 -3.01 23.01
C ASN A 122 -19.76 -2.58 23.26
N GLU A 123 -20.70 -3.52 23.20
CA GLU A 123 -22.12 -3.22 23.34
C GLU A 123 -22.49 -2.72 24.74
N ALA A 124 -21.86 -3.23 25.80
CA ALA A 124 -22.19 -2.84 27.17
C ALA A 124 -21.63 -1.45 27.51
N THR A 125 -20.40 -1.15 27.10
CA THR A 125 -19.72 0.11 27.45
C THR A 125 -19.90 1.20 26.41
N LYS A 126 -20.37 0.85 25.20
CA LYS A 126 -20.48 1.75 24.02
C LYS A 126 -19.16 2.44 23.66
N ARG A 127 -18.02 1.82 24.00
CA ARG A 127 -16.67 2.32 23.74
C ARG A 127 -15.84 1.26 23.03
N ILE A 128 -14.74 1.69 22.42
CA ILE A 128 -13.73 0.77 21.89
C ILE A 128 -13.12 0.01 23.07
N ASP A 129 -13.00 -1.31 22.92
CA ASP A 129 -12.26 -2.13 23.88
C ASP A 129 -10.77 -2.08 23.53
N GLU A 130 -10.01 -1.25 24.23
CA GLU A 130 -8.57 -1.05 23.97
C GLU A 130 -7.73 -2.32 24.18
N LYS A 131 -8.26 -3.31 24.90
CA LYS A 131 -7.58 -4.60 25.13
C LYS A 131 -7.82 -5.58 23.98
N ASN A 132 -8.81 -5.34 23.14
CA ASN A 132 -9.11 -6.19 21.99
C ASN A 132 -8.31 -5.68 20.77
N PRO A 133 -7.31 -6.44 20.28
CA PRO A 133 -6.50 -6.04 19.12
C PRO A 133 -7.31 -5.99 17.80
N GLU A 134 -8.50 -6.59 17.77
CA GLU A 134 -9.43 -6.59 16.64
C GLU A 134 -10.50 -5.48 16.77
N ALA A 135 -10.40 -4.62 17.79
CA ALA A 135 -11.36 -3.52 17.96
C ALA A 135 -11.17 -2.41 16.92
N VAL A 136 -9.97 -2.27 16.36
CA VAL A 136 -9.65 -1.34 15.28
C VAL A 136 -8.81 -2.06 14.23
N ILE A 137 -9.36 -2.26 13.04
CA ILE A 137 -8.71 -3.06 11.98
C ILE A 137 -8.73 -2.33 10.65
N MET A 138 -7.80 -2.66 9.77
CA MET A 138 -7.81 -2.24 8.37
C MET A 138 -8.49 -3.31 7.52
N VAL A 139 -9.41 -2.92 6.66
CA VAL A 139 -10.13 -3.84 5.75
C VAL A 139 -10.31 -3.22 4.38
N THR A 140 -10.56 -4.07 3.37
CA THR A 140 -10.94 -3.64 2.03
C THR A 140 -12.37 -4.02 1.71
N GLY A 141 -13.02 -3.29 0.80
CA GLY A 141 -14.38 -3.58 0.37
C GLY A 141 -14.75 -2.95 -0.97
N GLY A 142 -15.62 -3.63 -1.72
CA GLY A 142 -16.08 -3.18 -3.05
C GLY A 142 -17.16 -2.10 -2.99
N THR A 143 -17.91 -1.99 -1.88
CA THR A 143 -18.97 -0.99 -1.69
C THR A 143 -18.53 0.09 -0.71
N ALA A 144 -19.20 1.26 -0.75
CA ALA A 144 -19.06 2.31 0.24
C ALA A 144 -19.42 1.80 1.65
N ALA A 145 -18.79 2.35 2.69
CA ALA A 145 -18.99 1.95 4.09
C ALA A 145 -20.48 1.89 4.47
N THR A 146 -20.92 0.72 4.92
CA THR A 146 -22.16 0.56 5.68
C THR A 146 -21.79 0.32 7.13
N ASP A 147 -22.24 1.20 8.01
CA ASP A 147 -22.10 1.00 9.45
C ASP A 147 -23.11 -0.05 9.91
N ASP A 148 -22.63 -1.02 10.68
CA ASP A 148 -23.47 -1.85 11.53
C ASP A 148 -23.59 -1.16 12.91
N LYS A 149 -24.60 -1.52 13.69
CA LYS A 149 -24.94 -0.89 14.98
C LYS A 149 -23.74 -0.76 15.94
N PHE A 150 -22.79 -1.70 15.88
CA PHE A 150 -21.60 -1.72 16.72
C PHE A 150 -20.29 -1.78 15.93
N LYS A 151 -20.34 -1.64 14.61
CA LYS A 151 -19.16 -1.62 13.74
C LYS A 151 -19.26 -0.46 12.76
N GLY A 152 -18.38 0.52 12.95
CA GLY A 152 -18.30 1.69 12.08
C GLY A 152 -17.17 1.54 11.09
N ARG A 153 -17.37 1.99 9.86
CA ARG A 153 -16.33 1.99 8.82
C ARG A 153 -16.08 3.39 8.32
N HIS A 154 -14.81 3.78 8.30
CA HIS A 154 -14.38 5.06 7.74
C HIS A 154 -13.43 4.85 6.57
N PRO A 155 -13.72 5.39 5.37
CA PRO A 155 -12.85 5.21 4.21
C PRO A 155 -11.58 6.05 4.37
N VAL A 156 -10.42 5.39 4.26
CA VAL A 156 -9.11 6.05 4.31
C VAL A 156 -8.53 6.28 2.91
N ALA A 157 -8.84 5.39 1.96
CA ALA A 157 -8.48 5.56 0.56
C ALA A 157 -9.49 4.86 -0.36
N MET A 158 -9.56 5.34 -1.61
CA MET A 158 -10.28 4.72 -2.70
C MET A 158 -9.27 4.12 -3.68
N LEU A 159 -9.43 2.85 -4.00
CA LEU A 159 -8.70 2.15 -5.04
C LEU A 159 -9.46 2.30 -6.37
N ILE A 160 -8.73 2.60 -7.44
CA ILE A 160 -9.29 2.82 -8.77
C ILE A 160 -8.56 1.90 -9.74
N LYS A 161 -9.31 1.03 -10.41
CA LYS A 161 -8.79 0.23 -11.52
C LYS A 161 -8.71 1.11 -12.76
N LEU A 162 -7.50 1.40 -13.23
CA LEU A 162 -7.26 2.23 -14.41
C LEU A 162 -7.42 1.41 -15.70
N LYS A 163 -7.62 2.10 -16.81
CA LYS A 163 -7.85 1.47 -18.14
C LYS A 163 -6.69 0.57 -18.59
N ASN A 164 -5.47 0.86 -18.16
CA ASN A 164 -4.26 0.08 -18.44
C ASN A 164 -4.11 -1.15 -17.51
N GLY A 165 -5.10 -1.45 -16.67
CA GLY A 165 -5.08 -2.57 -15.71
C GLY A 165 -4.40 -2.27 -14.38
N SER A 166 -3.63 -1.19 -14.27
CA SER A 166 -2.98 -0.80 -13.01
C SER A 166 -3.99 -0.28 -11.98
N ILE A 167 -3.64 -0.43 -10.71
CA ILE A 167 -4.43 0.07 -9.58
C ILE A 167 -3.82 1.37 -9.07
N GLY A 168 -4.60 2.44 -9.10
CA GLY A 168 -4.28 3.70 -8.42
C GLY A 168 -4.95 3.75 -7.05
N ALA A 169 -4.35 4.47 -6.10
CA ALA A 169 -4.96 4.79 -4.81
C ALA A 169 -5.15 6.30 -4.67
N ARG A 170 -6.39 6.72 -4.45
CA ARG A 170 -6.75 8.09 -4.09
C ARG A 170 -6.99 8.14 -2.59
N GLN A 171 -6.11 8.80 -1.86
CA GLN A 171 -6.26 8.95 -0.42
C GLN A 171 -7.45 9.85 -0.09
N ILE A 172 -8.10 9.55 1.03
CA ILE A 172 -9.24 10.31 1.57
C ILE A 172 -8.84 10.92 2.91
N SER A 173 -8.13 10.15 3.74
CA SER A 173 -7.68 10.57 5.06
C SER A 173 -6.16 10.50 5.16
N TYR A 174 -5.53 11.61 5.57
CA TYR A 174 -4.07 11.75 5.72
C TYR A 174 -3.66 11.98 7.18
N PHE A 175 -4.47 11.55 8.13
CA PHE A 175 -4.28 11.83 9.55
C PHE A 175 -4.90 10.73 10.41
N SER A 176 -4.54 10.74 11.69
CA SER A 176 -5.13 9.86 12.70
C SER A 176 -6.54 10.32 13.01
N LEU A 177 -7.39 9.38 13.41
CA LEU A 177 -8.82 9.63 13.57
C LEU A 177 -9.20 9.62 15.03
N ARG A 178 -10.18 10.45 15.38
CA ARG A 178 -10.94 10.30 16.61
C ARG A 178 -12.29 9.68 16.26
N HIS A 179 -12.58 8.55 16.87
CA HIS A 179 -13.87 7.88 16.80
C HIS A 179 -14.73 8.25 18.01
N ALA A 180 -16.01 8.52 17.75
CA ALA A 180 -17.03 8.65 18.77
C ALA A 180 -18.27 7.84 18.36
N PHE A 181 -18.90 7.17 19.33
CA PHE A 181 -20.19 6.52 19.14
C PHE A 181 -21.27 7.26 19.95
N ARG A 182 -22.27 7.81 19.27
CA ARG A 182 -23.37 8.57 19.87
C ARG A 182 -24.64 8.32 19.08
N ASP A 183 -25.80 8.28 19.73
CA ASP A 183 -27.10 8.10 19.07
C ASP A 183 -27.16 6.90 18.10
N ASN A 184 -26.55 5.78 18.51
CA ASN A 184 -26.38 4.56 17.71
C ASN A 184 -25.70 4.76 16.35
N ARG A 185 -24.79 5.75 16.25
CA ARG A 185 -24.07 6.10 15.04
C ARG A 185 -22.59 6.28 15.32
N HIS A 186 -21.77 5.90 14.34
CA HIS A 186 -20.33 6.07 14.37
C HIS A 186 -19.96 7.42 13.75
N PHE A 187 -19.06 8.15 14.42
CA PHE A 187 -18.51 9.41 13.94
C PHE A 187 -17.01 9.30 13.91
N PHE A 188 -16.42 9.70 12.79
CA PHE A 188 -14.99 9.76 12.58
C PHE A 188 -14.61 11.19 12.23
N ILE A 189 -13.67 11.75 12.97
CA ILE A 189 -13.18 13.12 12.76
C ILE A 189 -11.65 13.12 12.83
N PRO A 190 -10.98 14.10 12.20
CA PRO A 190 -9.53 14.26 12.36
C PRO A 190 -9.15 14.37 13.85
N ALA A 191 -8.10 13.67 14.27
CA ALA A 191 -7.52 13.74 15.62
C ALA A 191 -6.39 14.78 15.70
#